data_AF-A0A9D6P741-F1
#
_entry.id   AF-A0A9D6P741-F1
#
_cell.length_a   1.000
_cell.length_b   1.000
_cell.length_c   1.000
_cell.angle_alpha   90.00
_cell.angle_beta   90.00
_cell.angle_gamma   90.00
#
_symmetry.space_group_name_H-M   'P 1'
#
loop_
_entity.id
_entity.type
_entity.pdbx_description
1 polymer ?
#
loop_
_entity_poly.entity_id
_entity_poly.type
_entity_poly.pdbx_seq_one_letter_code
_entity_poly.pdbx_strand_id
1 'polypeptide(L)'
;MNSRVEHQPQANIQYWGAFMDEALNFSINSHSRPSDRTPDNIDFQPCLAIYGDDRRKLEVIQGGIINGRSWNLNDFNTLTATGRHQEWYLVTGNSVECLIFLRWVRPFLAFKQAQAEIFEEFLLQKREVRRHIYGFVKVPSLYADPYERMVVEREFQERLYQAKQQVAPETSLPTQERLAATLDADMSLGLYRTNRGSRPEFLAKGNIVSVRYNLLEALFEKYGGVKPTKKSGASKTKAEVPSYKWEVNGEDLLKLLTDVKPYLYFKKSQAEMVIEFLRIKKGLMANRGYNSDPLIRSLRNKVLQVFLDEWPNIDPLPASAQGES
;
A
#
# COMPACT_ATOMS: atom_id res chain seq x y z
N MET A 1 -1.39 4.96 30.77
CA MET A 1 -1.52 3.58 30.28
C MET A 1 -0.38 3.31 29.32
N ASN A 2 0.69 2.66 29.79
CA ASN A 2 1.82 2.24 28.96
C ASN A 2 1.47 0.87 28.39
N SER A 3 0.80 0.81 27.23
CA SER A 3 0.73 -0.43 26.47
C SER A 3 2.16 -0.75 26.03
N ARG A 4 2.77 -1.74 26.69
CA ARG A 4 4.00 -2.37 26.22
C ARG A 4 3.80 -2.67 24.74
N VAL A 5 4.65 -2.08 23.91
CA VAL A 5 4.81 -2.50 22.51
C VAL A 5 5.28 -3.94 22.60
N GLU A 6 4.33 -4.88 22.59
CA GLU A 6 4.60 -6.30 22.53
C GLU A 6 5.51 -6.54 21.33
N HIS A 7 6.63 -7.20 21.64
CA HIS A 7 7.72 -7.57 20.77
C HIS A 7 7.56 -7.21 19.30
N GLN A 8 8.43 -6.29 18.82
CA GLN A 8 8.72 -6.16 17.40
C GLN A 8 8.85 -7.58 16.83
N PRO A 9 7.91 -8.04 15.99
CA PRO A 9 8.02 -9.35 15.39
C PRO A 9 9.39 -9.34 14.70
N GLN A 10 10.25 -10.29 15.04
CA GLN A 10 11.54 -10.46 14.37
C GLN A 10 11.26 -10.37 12.88
N ALA A 11 11.67 -9.26 12.28
CA ALA A 11 10.98 -8.72 11.11
C ALA A 11 11.04 -9.76 9.99
N ASN A 12 9.87 -10.24 9.56
CA ASN A 12 9.79 -11.02 8.33
C ASN A 12 10.18 -10.08 7.19
N ILE A 13 11.47 -10.06 6.88
CA ILE A 13 12.07 -9.09 5.97
C ILE A 13 11.55 -9.30 4.55
N GLN A 14 11.14 -10.52 4.21
CA GLN A 14 10.49 -10.83 2.94
C GLN A 14 9.12 -10.15 2.83
N TYR A 15 8.32 -10.21 3.91
CA TYR A 15 7.04 -9.49 4.00
C TYR A 15 7.26 -7.99 3.86
N TRP A 16 8.16 -7.40 4.67
CA TRP A 16 8.39 -5.95 4.63
C TRP A 16 8.96 -5.48 3.29
N GLY A 17 9.87 -6.25 2.71
CA GLY A 17 10.38 -6.01 1.36
C GLY A 17 9.28 -5.93 0.31
N ALA A 18 8.41 -6.94 0.26
CA ALA A 18 7.27 -6.95 -0.66
C ALA A 18 6.25 -5.85 -0.36
N PHE A 19 6.01 -5.56 0.92
CA PHE A 19 5.11 -4.48 1.31
C PHE A 19 5.61 -3.13 0.78
N MET A 20 6.91 -2.89 0.89
CA MET A 20 7.55 -1.67 0.36
C MET A 20 7.57 -1.67 -1.17
N ASP A 21 7.73 -2.83 -1.80
CA ASP A 21 7.63 -2.98 -3.24
C ASP A 21 6.28 -2.48 -3.79
N GLU A 22 5.21 -2.58 -3.00
CA GLU A 22 3.90 -2.00 -3.32
C GLU A 22 3.75 -0.55 -2.86
N ALA A 23 4.07 -0.26 -1.60
CA ALA A 23 3.69 0.98 -0.94
C ALA A 23 4.71 2.12 -1.08
N LEU A 24 5.99 1.81 -1.28
CA LEU A 24 7.08 2.79 -1.29
C LEU A 24 7.11 3.59 -2.59
N ASN A 25 7.25 4.91 -2.49
CA ASN A 25 7.43 5.81 -3.62
C ASN A 25 8.81 6.44 -3.54
N PHE A 26 9.52 6.38 -4.65
CA PHE A 26 10.79 7.07 -4.88
C PHE A 26 10.50 8.37 -5.62
N SER A 27 10.94 9.50 -5.09
CA SER A 27 10.90 10.77 -5.83
C SER A 27 12.11 11.64 -5.51
N ILE A 28 12.53 12.40 -6.53
CA ILE A 28 13.54 13.44 -6.38
C ILE A 28 12.79 14.75 -6.63
N ASN A 29 12.53 15.52 -5.58
CA ASN A 29 11.72 16.73 -5.66
C ASN A 29 12.62 17.94 -5.91
N SER A 30 12.31 18.76 -6.91
CA SER A 30 12.98 20.03 -7.13
C SER A 30 12.28 21.15 -6.37
N HIS A 31 13.02 21.89 -5.55
CA HIS A 31 12.52 23.06 -4.82
C HIS A 31 13.29 24.30 -5.24
N SER A 32 12.59 25.41 -5.47
CA SER A 32 13.27 26.69 -5.62
C SER A 32 13.73 27.21 -4.26
N ARG A 33 15.02 27.50 -4.13
CA ARG A 33 15.68 28.07 -2.96
C ARG A 33 16.51 29.28 -3.40
N PRO A 34 15.93 30.50 -3.33
CA PRO A 34 16.59 31.73 -3.77
C PRO A 34 17.94 32.04 -3.11
N SER A 35 18.26 31.38 -2.00
CA SER A 35 19.52 31.53 -1.27
C SER A 35 20.59 30.50 -1.62
N ASP A 36 20.28 29.48 -2.42
CA ASP A 36 21.25 28.46 -2.81
C ASP A 36 22.07 28.92 -4.02
N ARG A 37 23.40 28.73 -3.98
CA ARG A 37 24.33 29.14 -5.04
C ARG A 37 24.27 28.28 -6.31
N THR A 38 23.10 27.73 -6.66
CA THR A 38 22.88 27.05 -7.94
C THR A 38 22.40 28.07 -8.98
N PRO A 39 22.67 27.89 -10.28
CA PRO A 39 22.45 28.94 -11.29
C PRO A 39 20.96 29.29 -11.39
N ASP A 40 20.11 28.30 -11.10
CA ASP A 40 18.65 28.39 -11.20
C ASP A 40 17.97 28.46 -9.83
N ASN A 41 18.74 28.55 -8.72
CA ASN A 41 18.21 28.48 -7.37
C ASN A 41 17.35 27.22 -7.13
N ILE A 42 17.77 26.05 -7.61
CA ILE A 42 17.05 24.76 -7.45
C ILE A 42 17.85 23.82 -6.54
N ASP A 43 17.18 23.18 -5.57
CA ASP A 43 17.69 22.05 -4.78
C ASP A 43 16.83 20.80 -5.04
N PHE A 44 17.49 19.68 -5.32
CA PHE A 44 16.83 18.41 -5.59
C PHE A 44 16.86 17.54 -4.34
N GLN A 45 15.73 17.38 -3.67
CA GLN A 45 15.60 16.65 -2.43
C GLN A 45 15.16 15.20 -2.66
N PRO A 46 15.94 14.19 -2.24
CA PRO A 46 15.47 12.80 -2.25
C PRO A 46 14.30 12.66 -1.28
N CYS A 47 13.27 11.93 -1.71
CA CYS A 47 12.11 11.62 -0.93
C CYS A 47 11.77 10.13 -1.09
N LEU A 48 11.69 9.43 0.03
CA LEU A 48 11.07 8.11 0.13
C LEU A 48 9.76 8.30 0.86
N ALA A 49 8.64 7.94 0.23
CA ALA A 49 7.31 8.17 0.77
C ALA A 49 6.46 6.91 0.75
N ILE A 50 5.69 6.68 1.82
CA ILE A 50 4.59 5.72 1.85
C ILE A 50 3.33 6.51 2.12
N TYR A 51 2.29 6.30 1.33
CA TYR A 51 1.00 6.95 1.50
C TYR A 51 -0.01 5.96 2.09
N GLY A 52 -0.83 6.45 3.02
CA GLY A 52 -1.90 5.66 3.60
C GLY A 52 -2.93 6.53 4.33
N ASP A 53 -4.14 6.00 4.44
CA ASP A 53 -5.24 6.53 5.24
C ASP A 53 -5.22 5.99 6.69
N ASP A 54 -4.50 4.90 6.94
CA ASP A 54 -4.30 4.31 8.27
C ASP A 54 -3.00 4.81 8.92
N ARG A 55 -3.15 5.73 9.89
CA ARG A 55 -2.04 6.23 10.71
C ARG A 55 -1.32 5.13 11.47
N ARG A 56 -2.05 4.16 12.05
CA ARG A 56 -1.44 3.09 12.87
C ARG A 56 -0.52 2.23 12.02
N LYS A 57 -0.93 1.93 10.78
CA LYS A 57 -0.11 1.23 9.79
C LYS A 57 1.22 1.95 9.56
N LEU A 58 1.21 3.28 9.44
CA LEU A 58 2.43 4.06 9.26
C LEU A 58 3.28 4.17 10.52
N GLU A 59 2.67 4.24 11.71
CA GLU A 59 3.41 4.21 12.98
C GLU A 59 4.14 2.88 13.18
N VAL A 60 3.52 1.75 12.80
CA VAL A 60 4.18 0.44 12.79
C VAL A 60 5.38 0.43 11.84
N ILE A 61 5.20 0.94 10.61
CA ILE A 61 6.27 1.03 9.63
C ILE A 61 7.40 1.95 10.12
N GLN A 62 7.06 3.10 10.71
CA GLN A 62 8.00 4.05 11.31
C GLN A 62 8.81 3.39 12.44
N GLY A 63 8.17 2.60 13.29
CA GLY A 63 8.85 1.84 14.34
C GLY A 63 9.87 0.82 13.82
N GLY A 64 9.70 0.35 12.58
CA GLY A 64 10.66 -0.52 11.89
C GLY A 64 11.79 0.22 11.16
N ILE A 65 11.67 1.54 10.95
CA ILE A 65 12.64 2.36 10.23
C ILE A 65 13.40 3.21 11.24
N ILE A 66 14.71 2.93 11.40
CA ILE A 66 15.58 3.69 12.30
C ILE A 66 15.48 5.19 11.95
N ASN A 67 14.91 5.97 12.87
CA ASN A 67 14.70 7.43 12.76
C ASN A 67 13.66 7.89 11.71
N GLY A 68 12.75 7.02 11.26
CA GLY A 68 11.62 7.47 10.43
C GLY A 68 10.78 8.53 11.14
N ARG A 69 10.30 9.55 10.42
CA ARG A 69 9.33 10.53 10.91
C ARG A 69 8.00 10.40 10.15
N SER A 70 6.92 10.12 10.86
CA SER A 70 5.55 10.21 10.34
C SER A 70 5.09 11.67 10.38
N TRP A 71 4.44 12.14 9.33
CA TRP A 71 3.84 13.47 9.26
C TRP A 71 2.39 13.35 8.81
N ASN A 72 1.53 14.27 9.28
CA ASN A 72 0.19 14.45 8.73
C ASN A 72 0.26 15.41 7.53
N LEU A 73 -0.37 15.10 6.39
CA LEU A 73 -0.46 16.07 5.29
C LEU A 73 -1.17 17.37 5.69
N ASN A 74 -2.02 17.35 6.72
CA ASN A 74 -2.65 18.57 7.24
C ASN A 74 -1.69 19.50 7.97
N ASP A 75 -0.56 18.99 8.48
CA ASP A 75 0.48 19.83 9.09
C ASP A 75 1.27 20.61 8.04
N PHE A 76 1.17 20.18 6.78
CA PHE A 76 1.64 20.90 5.62
C PHE A 76 0.43 21.66 5.09
N ASN A 77 0.50 22.99 4.99
CA ASN A 77 -0.61 23.85 4.52
C ASN A 77 -1.11 23.56 3.08
N THR A 78 -0.77 22.42 2.49
CA THR A 78 -1.39 21.84 1.31
C THR A 78 -2.77 21.27 1.66
N LEU A 79 -3.76 22.17 1.80
CA LEU A 79 -5.15 21.81 1.59
C LEU A 79 -5.25 21.12 0.22
N THR A 80 -5.36 19.79 0.19
CA THR A 80 -5.76 19.13 -1.04
C THR A 80 -7.13 19.70 -1.42
N ALA A 81 -7.25 20.28 -2.61
CA ALA A 81 -8.48 20.91 -3.13
C ALA A 81 -9.72 19.99 -3.14
N THR A 82 -9.54 18.71 -2.82
CA THR A 82 -10.56 17.66 -2.86
C THR A 82 -11.27 17.41 -1.54
N GLY A 83 -10.85 18.02 -0.42
CA GLY A 83 -11.50 17.83 0.90
C GLY A 83 -11.54 16.38 1.39
N ARG A 84 -10.67 15.51 0.86
CA ARG A 84 -10.59 14.09 1.24
C ARG A 84 -9.65 13.89 2.44
N HIS A 85 -9.87 12.78 3.14
CA HIS A 85 -9.24 12.38 4.40
C HIS A 85 -7.72 12.57 4.47
N GLN A 86 -7.26 12.80 5.70
CA GLN A 86 -5.85 12.94 6.09
C GLN A 86 -4.99 11.82 5.48
N GLU A 87 -4.23 12.16 4.45
CA GLU A 87 -3.17 11.30 3.98
C GLU A 87 -1.99 11.47 4.94
N TRP A 88 -1.49 10.35 5.45
CA TRP A 88 -0.31 10.36 6.28
C TRP A 88 0.86 9.87 5.45
N TYR A 89 2.04 10.43 5.70
CA TYR A 89 3.23 10.04 5.01
C TYR A 89 4.38 9.78 5.96
N LEU A 90 5.17 8.78 5.60
CA LEU A 90 6.48 8.58 6.18
C LEU A 90 7.51 9.08 5.17
N VAL A 91 8.24 10.15 5.52
CA VAL A 91 9.30 10.69 4.68
C VAL A 91 10.61 10.69 5.43
N THR A 92 11.59 9.99 4.86
CA THR A 92 13.00 10.19 5.23
C THR A 92 13.56 11.25 4.29
N GLY A 93 13.78 12.47 4.79
CA GLY A 93 14.39 13.56 4.00
C GLY A 93 15.91 13.61 4.12
N ASN A 94 16.49 12.86 5.06
CA ASN A 94 17.93 12.77 5.28
C ASN A 94 18.53 11.68 4.38
N SER A 95 19.43 12.07 3.48
CA SER A 95 20.08 11.16 2.53
C SER A 95 20.76 9.95 3.20
N VAL A 96 21.28 10.10 4.42
CA VAL A 96 21.93 8.98 5.15
C VAL A 96 20.89 7.97 5.64
N GLU A 97 19.78 8.45 6.18
CA GLU A 97 18.67 7.60 6.65
C GLU A 97 18.01 6.88 5.47
N CYS A 98 17.78 7.60 4.35
CA CYS A 98 17.30 6.99 3.11
C CYS A 98 18.21 5.85 2.67
N LEU A 99 19.54 6.07 2.69
CA LEU A 99 20.50 5.08 2.23
C LEU A 99 20.53 3.83 3.14
N ILE A 100 20.44 4.02 4.46
CA ILE A 100 20.38 2.91 5.43
C ILE A 100 19.11 2.09 5.19
N PHE A 101 17.96 2.76 5.13
CA PHE A 101 16.68 2.10 4.88
C PHE A 101 16.65 1.39 3.52
N LEU A 102 17.15 2.05 2.48
CA LEU A 102 17.18 1.50 1.13
C LEU A 102 18.02 0.23 1.06
N ARG A 103 19.20 0.23 1.68
CA ARG A 103 20.07 -0.97 1.72
C ARG A 103 19.44 -2.14 2.47
N TRP A 104 18.59 -1.85 3.45
CA TRP A 104 17.84 -2.87 4.18
C TRP A 104 16.73 -3.49 3.33
N VAL A 105 15.94 -2.67 2.61
CA VAL A 105 14.77 -3.15 1.85
C VAL A 105 15.09 -3.62 0.44
N ARG A 106 16.08 -3.01 -0.23
CA ARG A 106 16.39 -3.21 -1.64
C ARG A 106 16.53 -4.68 -2.03
N PRO A 107 17.24 -5.55 -1.29
CA PRO A 107 17.39 -6.97 -1.67
C PRO A 107 16.07 -7.74 -1.81
N PHE A 108 14.96 -7.17 -1.33
CA PHE A 108 13.63 -7.79 -1.29
C PHE A 108 12.63 -7.09 -2.21
N LEU A 109 13.04 -6.04 -2.93
CA LEU A 109 12.24 -5.40 -3.97
C LEU A 109 12.34 -6.23 -5.25
N ALA A 110 11.20 -6.58 -5.84
CA ALA A 110 11.14 -7.25 -7.14
C ALA A 110 10.76 -6.24 -8.24
N PHE A 111 9.79 -5.36 -7.99
CA PHE A 111 9.27 -4.46 -9.03
C PHE A 111 9.93 -3.09 -9.01
N LYS A 112 10.32 -2.62 -7.82
CA LYS A 112 10.97 -1.31 -7.66
C LYS A 112 12.49 -1.42 -7.51
N GLN A 113 13.09 -2.56 -7.88
CA GLN A 113 14.53 -2.78 -7.79
C GLN A 113 15.32 -1.73 -8.60
N ALA A 114 14.98 -1.53 -9.88
CA ALA A 114 15.64 -0.53 -10.72
C ALA A 114 15.47 0.90 -10.18
N GLN A 115 14.28 1.23 -9.65
CA GLN A 115 14.02 2.53 -9.01
C GLN A 115 14.91 2.72 -7.78
N ALA A 116 15.04 1.68 -6.95
CA ALA A 116 15.88 1.68 -5.76
C ALA A 116 17.37 1.84 -6.11
N GLU A 117 17.86 1.18 -7.17
CA GLU A 117 19.25 1.30 -7.62
C GLU A 117 19.58 2.72 -8.10
N ILE A 118 18.72 3.29 -8.96
CA ILE A 118 18.85 4.68 -9.44
C ILE A 118 18.80 5.66 -8.26
N PHE A 119 17.91 5.41 -7.29
CA PHE A 119 17.79 6.26 -6.12
C PHE A 119 19.00 6.14 -5.17
N GLU A 120 19.57 4.94 -5.00
CA GLU A 120 20.80 4.75 -4.24
C GLU A 120 21.99 5.49 -4.87
N GLU A 121 22.15 5.38 -6.18
CA GLU A 121 23.18 6.08 -6.96
C GLU A 121 23.08 7.60 -6.75
N PHE A 122 21.88 8.16 -6.86
CA PHE A 122 21.61 9.58 -6.56
C PHE A 122 22.03 9.97 -5.13
N LEU A 123 21.69 9.15 -4.13
CA LEU A 123 22.04 9.42 -2.73
C LEU A 123 23.54 9.39 -2.48
N LEU A 124 24.26 8.44 -3.08
CA LEU A 124 25.71 8.30 -2.97
C LEU A 124 26.41 9.50 -3.60
N GLN A 125 25.99 9.87 -4.81
CA GLN A 125 26.54 11.02 -5.52
C GLN A 125 26.28 12.33 -4.77
N LYS A 126 25.07 12.56 -4.27
CA LYS A 126 24.75 13.74 -3.45
C LYS A 126 25.61 13.82 -2.18
N ARG A 127 25.95 12.67 -1.58
CA ARG A 127 26.85 12.59 -0.41
C ARG A 127 28.29 12.94 -0.76
N GLU A 128 28.79 12.47 -1.90
CA GLU A 128 30.14 12.81 -2.38
C GLU A 128 30.30 14.30 -2.65
N VAL A 129 29.31 14.92 -3.32
CA VAL A 129 29.27 16.37 -3.55
C VAL A 129 29.32 17.14 -2.23
N ARG A 130 28.55 16.74 -1.22
CA ARG A 130 28.59 17.38 0.12
C ARG A 130 29.97 17.26 0.76
N ARG A 131 30.61 16.09 0.73
CA ARG A 131 31.96 15.91 1.29
C ARG A 131 32.97 16.83 0.63
N HIS A 132 32.83 17.10 -0.67
CA HIS A 132 33.69 18.01 -1.40
C HIS A 132 33.49 19.48 -0.98
N ILE A 133 32.23 19.95 -0.94
CA ILE A 133 31.89 21.33 -0.54
C ILE A 133 32.44 21.66 0.87
N TYR A 134 32.37 20.70 1.80
CA TYR A 134 32.87 20.88 3.16
C TYR A 134 34.37 20.53 3.33
N GLY A 135 35.12 20.36 2.24
CA GLY A 135 36.58 20.24 2.27
C GLY A 135 37.13 18.91 2.76
N PHE A 136 36.32 17.84 2.80
CA PHE A 136 36.76 16.54 3.33
C PHE A 136 37.50 15.68 2.29
N VAL A 137 37.32 15.90 0.98
CA VAL A 137 38.00 15.15 -0.12
C VAL A 137 38.11 16.01 -1.39
N LYS A 138 39.25 15.99 -2.08
CA LYS A 138 39.38 16.50 -3.46
C LYS A 138 38.80 15.45 -4.43
N VAL A 139 37.66 15.73 -5.05
CA VAL A 139 37.04 14.87 -6.08
C VAL A 139 37.21 15.56 -7.46
N PRO A 140 37.39 14.82 -8.56
CA PRO A 140 37.45 15.40 -9.91
C PRO A 140 36.22 16.25 -10.27
N SER A 141 36.43 17.24 -11.14
CA SER A 141 35.68 18.49 -11.35
C SER A 141 34.20 18.43 -11.78
N LEU A 142 33.55 17.27 -11.87
CA LEU A 142 32.20 17.08 -12.43
C LEU A 142 31.04 17.77 -11.68
N TYR A 143 31.34 18.48 -10.58
CA TYR A 143 30.36 19.19 -9.74
C TYR A 143 30.84 20.56 -9.27
N ALA A 144 31.94 21.07 -9.83
CA ALA A 144 32.37 22.43 -9.56
C ALA A 144 31.41 23.45 -10.20
N ASP A 145 30.81 23.07 -11.34
CA ASP A 145 29.79 23.87 -12.02
C ASP A 145 28.38 23.51 -11.51
N PRO A 146 27.66 24.46 -10.90
CA PRO A 146 26.29 24.25 -10.48
C PRO A 146 25.30 23.90 -11.63
N TYR A 147 25.64 24.19 -12.89
CA TYR A 147 24.85 23.77 -14.06
C TYR A 147 24.99 22.27 -14.33
N GLU A 148 26.21 21.73 -14.33
CA GLU A 148 26.47 20.30 -14.49
C GLU A 148 25.73 19.50 -13.41
N ARG A 149 25.72 20.01 -12.18
CA ARG A 149 24.96 19.41 -11.08
C ARG A 149 23.47 19.27 -11.40
N MET A 150 22.83 20.35 -11.88
CA MET A 150 21.41 20.33 -12.21
C MET A 150 21.10 19.34 -13.34
N VAL A 151 21.94 19.30 -14.38
CA VAL A 151 21.77 18.38 -15.51
C VAL A 151 21.77 16.93 -15.01
N VAL A 152 22.73 16.57 -14.15
CA VAL A 152 22.79 15.23 -13.58
C VAL A 152 21.56 14.95 -12.70
N GLU A 153 21.16 15.87 -11.82
CA GLU A 153 20.00 15.65 -10.94
C GLU A 153 18.68 15.48 -11.76
N ARG A 154 18.56 16.16 -12.92
CA ARG A 154 17.45 15.97 -13.87
C ARG A 154 17.52 14.60 -14.57
N GLU A 155 18.70 14.16 -14.97
CA GLU A 155 18.91 12.83 -15.55
C GLU A 155 18.43 11.72 -14.60
N PHE A 156 18.71 11.85 -13.30
CA PHE A 156 18.20 10.91 -12.28
C PHE A 156 16.67 10.91 -12.20
N GLN A 157 16.02 12.07 -12.28
CA GLN A 157 14.55 12.16 -12.31
C GLN A 157 13.98 11.44 -13.54
N GLU A 158 14.57 11.64 -14.71
CA GLU A 158 14.14 11.02 -15.95
C GLU A 158 14.34 9.51 -15.94
N ARG A 159 15.52 9.03 -15.49
CA ARG A 159 15.82 7.60 -15.30
C ARG A 159 14.83 6.96 -14.32
N LEU A 160 14.53 7.63 -13.20
CA LEU A 160 13.56 7.15 -12.21
C LEU A 160 12.14 7.06 -12.80
N TYR A 161 11.75 8.07 -13.59
CA TYR A 161 10.47 8.06 -14.30
C TYR A 161 10.39 6.91 -15.31
N GLN A 162 11.43 6.69 -16.11
CA GLN A 162 11.49 5.57 -17.06
C GLN A 162 11.44 4.21 -16.34
N ALA A 163 12.20 4.04 -15.26
CA ALA A 163 12.18 2.82 -14.43
C ALA A 163 10.80 2.56 -13.79
N LYS A 164 10.00 3.61 -13.55
CA LYS A 164 8.61 3.48 -13.09
C LYS A 164 7.66 2.97 -14.17
N GLN A 165 7.96 3.24 -15.44
CA GLN A 165 7.16 2.74 -16.57
C GLN A 165 7.50 1.29 -16.94
N GLN A 166 8.68 0.81 -16.56
CA GLN A 166 9.09 -0.57 -16.79
C GLN A 166 8.39 -1.49 -15.78
N VAL A 167 7.45 -2.29 -16.25
CA VAL A 167 6.88 -3.37 -15.46
C VAL A 167 7.85 -4.54 -15.53
N ALA A 168 8.49 -4.87 -14.40
CA ALA A 168 9.34 -6.05 -14.33
C ALA A 168 8.51 -7.30 -14.70
N PRO A 169 9.01 -8.17 -15.61
CA PRO A 169 8.32 -9.41 -15.92
C PRO A 169 8.32 -10.31 -14.68
N GLU A 170 7.17 -10.43 -14.04
CA GLU A 170 7.00 -11.36 -12.94
C GLU A 170 6.79 -12.77 -13.51
N THR A 171 7.77 -13.64 -13.30
CA THR A 171 7.78 -15.01 -13.87
C THR A 171 7.36 -16.09 -12.88
N SER A 172 7.21 -15.76 -11.59
CA SER A 172 6.86 -16.72 -10.55
C SER A 172 5.81 -16.18 -9.60
N LEU A 173 4.92 -17.07 -9.14
CA LEU A 173 3.97 -16.77 -8.07
C LEU A 173 4.71 -16.27 -6.82
N PRO A 174 4.21 -15.23 -6.14
CA PRO A 174 4.80 -14.73 -4.90
C PRO A 174 4.78 -15.81 -3.81
N THR A 175 5.78 -15.80 -2.93
CA THR A 175 5.73 -16.55 -1.66
C THR A 175 4.51 -16.11 -0.85
N GLN A 176 4.10 -16.88 0.16
CA GLN A 176 2.94 -16.53 0.98
C GLN A 176 3.14 -15.17 1.70
N GLU A 177 4.38 -14.86 2.11
CA GLU A 177 4.77 -13.58 2.69
C GLU A 177 4.62 -12.42 1.71
N ARG A 178 5.14 -12.58 0.48
CA ARG A 178 5.02 -11.56 -0.56
C ARG A 178 3.56 -11.32 -0.92
N LEU A 179 2.78 -12.40 -1.06
CA LEU A 179 1.37 -12.31 -1.34
C LEU A 179 0.63 -11.58 -0.22
N ALA A 180 0.85 -11.97 1.04
CA ALA A 180 0.24 -11.30 2.19
C ALA A 180 0.58 -9.80 2.22
N ALA A 181 1.83 -9.44 1.93
CA ALA A 181 2.25 -8.05 1.84
C ALA A 181 1.53 -7.28 0.72
N THR A 182 1.37 -7.89 -0.46
CA THR A 182 0.57 -7.33 -1.56
C THR A 182 -0.89 -7.14 -1.16
N LEU A 183 -1.50 -8.11 -0.46
CA LEU A 183 -2.88 -7.97 0.01
C LEU A 183 -3.02 -6.84 1.04
N ASP A 184 -2.09 -6.75 1.98
CA ASP A 184 -2.07 -5.71 3.00
C ASP A 184 -1.82 -4.30 2.44
N ALA A 185 -1.12 -4.21 1.31
CA ALA A 185 -0.91 -2.98 0.57
C ALA A 185 -2.12 -2.58 -0.27
N ASP A 186 -2.57 -3.46 -1.18
CA ASP A 186 -3.46 -3.07 -2.29
C ASP A 186 -4.86 -3.68 -2.24
N MET A 187 -5.09 -4.71 -1.41
CA MET A 187 -6.38 -5.39 -1.41
C MET A 187 -7.43 -4.60 -0.61
N SER A 188 -8.54 -4.31 -1.28
CA SER A 188 -9.79 -3.97 -0.61
C SER A 188 -10.50 -5.27 -0.23
N LEU A 189 -10.72 -5.47 1.07
CA LEU A 189 -11.34 -6.65 1.66
C LEU A 189 -12.50 -6.20 2.54
N GLY A 190 -13.68 -6.79 2.36
CA GLY A 190 -14.82 -6.46 3.21
C GLY A 190 -16.07 -7.32 2.97
N LEU A 191 -17.07 -7.05 3.80
CA LEU A 191 -18.43 -7.55 3.67
C LEU A 191 -19.30 -6.43 3.07
N TYR A 192 -20.04 -6.76 2.03
CA TYR A 192 -20.86 -5.82 1.28
C TYR A 192 -22.31 -6.25 1.36
N ARG A 193 -23.19 -5.30 1.67
CA ARG A 193 -24.62 -5.49 1.54
C ARG A 193 -25.02 -5.37 0.07
N THR A 194 -25.79 -6.32 -0.43
CA THR A 194 -26.40 -6.25 -1.76
C THR A 194 -27.88 -5.92 -1.62
N ASN A 195 -28.39 -5.06 -2.49
CA ASN A 195 -29.80 -4.63 -2.50
C ASN A 195 -30.66 -5.51 -3.43
N ARG A 196 -30.32 -6.80 -3.55
CA ARG A 196 -31.07 -7.72 -4.41
C ARG A 196 -32.26 -8.30 -3.64
N GLY A 197 -33.44 -7.74 -3.86
CA GLY A 197 -34.71 -8.25 -3.34
C GLY A 197 -35.16 -7.62 -2.02
N SER A 198 -36.19 -8.21 -1.41
CA SER A 198 -36.82 -7.70 -0.18
C SER A 198 -36.02 -7.98 1.10
N ARG A 199 -34.97 -8.80 1.02
CA ARG A 199 -34.13 -9.15 2.17
C ARG A 199 -32.69 -8.74 1.89
N PRO A 200 -32.01 -8.06 2.83
CA PRO A 200 -30.61 -7.70 2.64
C PRO A 200 -29.75 -8.96 2.58
N GLU A 201 -29.00 -9.12 1.51
CA GLU A 201 -27.98 -10.16 1.38
C GLU A 201 -26.60 -9.58 1.64
N PHE A 202 -25.71 -10.40 2.20
CA PHE A 202 -24.32 -10.02 2.44
C PHE A 202 -23.38 -10.86 1.58
N LEU A 203 -22.37 -10.20 1.02
CA LEU A 203 -21.34 -10.77 0.19
C LEU A 203 -19.96 -10.41 0.74
N ALA A 204 -19.14 -11.41 1.03
CA ALA A 204 -17.72 -11.20 1.23
C ALA A 204 -17.04 -11.04 -0.13
N LYS A 205 -16.23 -9.99 -0.27
CA LYS A 205 -15.52 -9.68 -1.50
C LYS A 205 -14.14 -9.11 -1.21
N GLY A 206 -13.18 -9.58 -2.01
CA GLY A 206 -11.84 -9.06 -2.13
C GLY A 206 -11.62 -8.49 -3.53
N ASN A 207 -10.87 -7.40 -3.65
CA ASN A 207 -10.41 -6.93 -4.96
C ASN A 207 -9.07 -6.20 -4.88
N ILE A 208 -8.28 -6.35 -5.94
CA ILE A 208 -7.00 -5.66 -6.15
C ILE A 208 -7.11 -4.88 -7.45
N VAL A 209 -6.65 -3.63 -7.44
CA VAL A 209 -6.48 -2.81 -8.64
C VAL A 209 -5.00 -2.56 -8.84
N SER A 210 -4.45 -2.98 -9.98
CA SER A 210 -3.02 -2.86 -10.26
C SER A 210 -2.76 -2.59 -11.75
N VAL A 211 -1.63 -1.98 -12.06
CA VAL A 211 -1.12 -1.85 -13.44
C VAL A 211 -0.44 -3.13 -13.91
N ARG A 212 -0.15 -4.07 -13.00
CA ARG A 212 0.52 -5.35 -13.27
C ARG A 212 -0.51 -6.43 -13.62
N TYR A 213 -0.86 -6.53 -14.90
CA TYR A 213 -1.79 -7.56 -15.36
C TYR A 213 -1.31 -8.98 -15.03
N ASN A 214 -0.03 -9.28 -15.23
CA ASN A 214 0.55 -10.62 -14.98
C ASN A 214 0.37 -11.08 -13.52
N LEU A 215 0.56 -10.18 -12.55
CA LEU A 215 0.30 -10.48 -11.14
C LEU A 215 -1.17 -10.88 -10.94
N LEU A 216 -2.09 -10.08 -11.47
CA LEU A 216 -3.52 -10.34 -11.32
C LEU A 216 -3.94 -11.64 -12.02
N GLU A 217 -3.33 -11.97 -13.16
CA GLU A 217 -3.57 -13.21 -13.89
C GLU A 217 -3.04 -14.42 -13.09
N ALA A 218 -1.83 -14.34 -12.53
CA ALA A 218 -1.28 -15.39 -11.67
C ALA A 218 -2.13 -15.63 -10.41
N LEU A 219 -2.70 -14.56 -9.82
CA LEU A 219 -3.65 -14.67 -8.71
C LEU A 219 -4.95 -15.37 -9.13
N PHE A 220 -5.48 -15.03 -10.30
CA PHE A 220 -6.65 -15.68 -10.88
C PHE A 220 -6.39 -17.18 -11.14
N GLU A 221 -5.25 -17.53 -11.72
CA GLU A 221 -4.89 -18.93 -11.99
C GLU A 221 -4.76 -19.75 -10.70
N LYS A 222 -4.18 -19.18 -9.63
CA LYS A 222 -3.96 -19.88 -8.36
C LYS A 222 -5.23 -19.98 -7.50
N TYR A 223 -6.00 -18.91 -7.41
CA TYR A 223 -7.10 -18.79 -6.44
C TYR A 223 -8.49 -18.69 -7.07
N GLY A 224 -8.61 -18.48 -8.38
CA GLY A 224 -9.90 -18.30 -9.06
C GLY A 224 -10.40 -16.86 -9.01
N GLY A 225 -11.71 -16.69 -8.86
CA GLY A 225 -12.40 -15.40 -8.92
C GLY A 225 -12.74 -14.94 -10.35
N VAL A 226 -12.82 -13.64 -10.54
CA VAL A 226 -13.16 -12.99 -11.82
C VAL A 226 -11.87 -12.66 -12.56
N LYS A 227 -11.76 -13.13 -13.82
CA LYS A 227 -10.61 -12.85 -14.69
C LYS A 227 -10.28 -11.34 -14.69
N PRO A 228 -9.00 -10.93 -14.61
CA PRO A 228 -8.66 -9.53 -14.54
C PRO A 228 -9.19 -8.75 -15.73
N THR A 229 -9.86 -7.63 -15.46
CA THR A 229 -10.45 -6.78 -16.50
C THR A 229 -9.81 -5.39 -16.48
N LYS A 230 -9.61 -4.80 -17.65
CA LYS A 230 -9.14 -3.42 -17.77
C LYS A 230 -10.21 -2.50 -17.20
N LYS A 231 -9.84 -1.65 -16.24
CA LYS A 231 -10.71 -0.61 -15.72
C LYS A 231 -10.87 0.46 -16.80
N SER A 232 -12.10 0.77 -17.18
CA SER A 232 -12.38 1.92 -18.04
C SER A 232 -11.98 3.17 -17.28
N GLY A 233 -10.93 3.82 -17.75
CA GLY A 233 -10.47 5.06 -17.16
C GLY A 233 -11.47 6.19 -17.34
N ALA A 234 -11.68 6.98 -16.29
CA ALA A 234 -12.68 8.04 -16.27
C ALA A 234 -12.15 9.37 -16.85
N SER A 235 -10.87 9.45 -17.26
CA SER A 235 -10.24 10.71 -17.64
C SER A 235 -9.67 10.67 -19.06
N LYS A 236 -10.26 11.45 -19.96
CA LYS A 236 -9.80 11.63 -21.35
C LYS A 236 -8.53 12.49 -21.48
N THR A 237 -7.97 13.02 -20.38
CA THR A 237 -7.02 14.15 -20.43
C THR A 237 -5.57 13.83 -20.02
N LYS A 238 -5.23 12.59 -19.67
CA LYS A 238 -3.83 12.17 -19.48
C LYS A 238 -3.59 10.81 -20.12
N ALA A 239 -2.36 10.57 -20.58
CA ALA A 239 -1.89 9.25 -20.99
C ALA A 239 -2.11 8.28 -19.81
N GLU A 240 -3.22 7.55 -19.87
CA GLU A 240 -3.70 6.77 -18.74
C GLU A 240 -2.98 5.44 -18.76
N VAL A 241 -2.06 5.24 -17.80
CA VAL A 241 -1.47 3.92 -17.58
C VAL A 241 -2.63 2.96 -17.31
N PRO A 242 -2.80 1.89 -18.12
CA PRO A 242 -3.93 1.00 -17.98
C PRO A 242 -3.89 0.36 -16.59
N SER A 243 -5.00 0.45 -15.86
CA SER A 243 -5.20 -0.28 -14.61
C SER A 243 -6.15 -1.45 -14.84
N TYR A 244 -5.89 -2.55 -14.13
CA TYR A 244 -6.64 -3.78 -14.20
C TYR A 244 -7.20 -4.11 -12.83
N LYS A 245 -8.33 -4.81 -12.80
CA LYS A 245 -9.01 -5.21 -11.57
C LYS A 245 -9.20 -6.71 -11.55
N TRP A 246 -8.75 -7.35 -10.46
CA TRP A 246 -9.09 -8.72 -10.11
C TRP A 246 -10.04 -8.70 -8.91
N GLU A 247 -11.08 -9.53 -8.97
CA GLU A 247 -12.06 -9.67 -7.89
C GLU A 247 -12.19 -11.13 -7.48
N VAL A 248 -12.30 -11.39 -6.18
CA VAL A 248 -12.43 -12.73 -5.63
C VAL A 248 -13.49 -12.74 -4.52
N ASN A 249 -14.32 -13.78 -4.48
CA ASN A 249 -15.43 -13.91 -3.53
C ASN A 249 -15.72 -15.39 -3.25
N GLY A 250 -16.64 -15.66 -2.33
CA GLY A 250 -17.11 -17.04 -2.07
C GLY A 250 -16.00 -17.99 -1.62
N GLU A 251 -15.99 -19.21 -2.16
CA GLU A 251 -15.03 -20.27 -1.81
C GLU A 251 -13.59 -19.90 -2.21
N ASP A 252 -13.42 -19.23 -3.35
CA ASP A 252 -12.11 -18.77 -3.83
C ASP A 252 -11.47 -17.77 -2.85
N LEU A 253 -12.27 -16.84 -2.31
CA LEU A 253 -11.82 -15.90 -1.28
C LEU A 253 -11.49 -16.61 0.03
N LEU A 254 -12.28 -17.62 0.41
CA LEU A 254 -12.01 -18.43 1.60
C LEU A 254 -10.68 -19.18 1.46
N LYS A 255 -10.42 -19.78 0.30
CA LYS A 255 -9.15 -20.46 -0.04
C LYS A 255 -7.97 -19.48 0.07
N LEU A 256 -8.07 -18.32 -0.60
CA LEU A 256 -7.04 -17.27 -0.56
C LEU A 256 -6.74 -16.85 0.88
N LEU A 257 -7.76 -16.43 1.63
CA LEU A 257 -7.56 -15.89 2.97
C LEU A 257 -7.05 -16.94 3.94
N THR A 258 -7.47 -18.20 3.82
CA THR A 258 -6.96 -19.29 4.67
C THR A 258 -5.46 -19.50 4.45
N ASP A 259 -4.98 -19.43 3.20
CA ASP A 259 -3.56 -19.61 2.84
C ASP A 259 -2.68 -18.46 3.37
N VAL A 260 -3.17 -17.22 3.27
CA VAL A 260 -2.35 -16.01 3.54
C VAL A 260 -2.53 -15.44 4.95
N LYS A 261 -3.63 -15.74 5.65
CA LYS A 261 -3.93 -15.18 6.98
C LYS A 261 -2.77 -15.27 7.98
N PRO A 262 -2.01 -16.38 8.08
CA PRO A 262 -0.91 -16.48 9.03
C PRO A 262 0.17 -15.40 8.84
N TYR A 263 0.26 -14.83 7.63
CA TYR A 263 1.28 -13.87 7.21
C TYR A 263 0.76 -12.43 7.12
N LEU A 264 -0.56 -12.20 7.26
CA LEU A 264 -1.13 -10.85 7.26
C LEU A 264 -0.77 -10.11 8.55
N TYR A 265 -0.45 -8.82 8.40
CA TYR A 265 -0.19 -7.89 9.50
C TYR A 265 -1.34 -6.90 9.69
N PHE A 266 -1.70 -6.19 8.63
CA PHE A 266 -2.64 -5.05 8.75
C PHE A 266 -4.11 -5.48 8.60
N LYS A 267 -4.39 -6.44 7.70
CA LYS A 267 -5.75 -6.91 7.42
C LYS A 267 -6.07 -8.25 8.09
N LYS A 268 -5.27 -8.68 9.08
CA LYS A 268 -5.45 -9.99 9.74
C LYS A 268 -6.82 -10.15 10.39
N SER A 269 -7.25 -9.20 11.22
CA SER A 269 -8.57 -9.23 11.86
C SER A 269 -9.71 -9.14 10.83
N GLN A 270 -9.54 -8.34 9.76
CA GLN A 270 -10.49 -8.29 8.65
C GLN A 270 -10.62 -9.64 7.94
N ALA A 271 -9.49 -10.32 7.68
CA ALA A 271 -9.47 -11.65 7.08
C ALA A 271 -10.14 -12.69 7.99
N GLU A 272 -9.91 -12.64 9.30
CA GLU A 272 -10.57 -13.52 10.28
C GLU A 272 -12.09 -13.41 10.23
N MET A 273 -12.61 -12.18 10.28
CA MET A 273 -14.04 -11.93 10.17
C MET A 273 -14.63 -12.44 8.85
N VAL A 274 -13.94 -12.19 7.73
CA VAL A 274 -14.40 -12.66 6.41
C VAL A 274 -14.38 -14.18 6.30
N ILE A 275 -13.33 -14.84 6.82
CA ILE A 275 -13.24 -16.30 6.86
C ILE A 275 -14.39 -16.89 7.69
N GLU A 276 -14.65 -16.33 8.87
CA GLU A 276 -15.74 -16.78 9.74
C GLU A 276 -17.10 -16.63 9.05
N PHE A 277 -17.38 -15.46 8.45
CA PHE A 277 -18.58 -15.22 7.67
C PHE A 277 -18.78 -16.24 6.55
N LEU A 278 -17.73 -16.53 5.77
CA LEU A 278 -17.78 -17.49 4.66
C LEU A 278 -18.06 -18.92 5.15
N ARG A 279 -17.45 -19.33 6.27
CA ARG A 279 -17.68 -20.65 6.88
C ARG A 279 -19.12 -20.81 7.36
N ILE A 280 -19.66 -19.81 8.06
CA ILE A 280 -21.06 -19.81 8.51
C ILE A 280 -22.00 -19.90 7.31
N LYS A 281 -21.77 -19.07 6.28
CA LYS A 281 -22.58 -19.05 5.04
C LYS A 281 -22.56 -20.41 4.33
N LYS A 282 -21.41 -21.08 4.27
CA LYS A 282 -21.29 -22.42 3.68
C LYS A 282 -22.07 -23.48 4.47
N GLY A 283 -21.93 -23.51 5.80
CA GLY A 283 -22.67 -24.44 6.65
C GLY A 283 -24.18 -24.22 6.57
N LEU A 284 -24.59 -22.96 6.49
CA LEU A 284 -25.98 -22.55 6.28
C LEU A 284 -26.58 -23.06 4.96
N MET A 285 -25.82 -23.00 3.87
CA MET A 285 -26.27 -23.50 2.57
C MET A 285 -26.37 -25.03 2.53
N ALA A 286 -25.55 -25.75 3.31
CA ALA A 286 -25.60 -27.20 3.42
C ALA A 286 -26.83 -27.69 4.21
N ASN A 287 -27.23 -26.96 5.26
CA ASN A 287 -28.36 -27.31 6.12
C ASN A 287 -29.64 -26.58 5.66
N ARG A 288 -30.42 -27.19 4.75
CA ARG A 288 -31.67 -26.64 4.17
C ARG A 288 -32.84 -26.38 5.18
N GLY A 289 -32.59 -26.24 6.48
CA GLY A 289 -33.54 -25.92 7.56
C GLY A 289 -33.40 -24.49 8.12
N TYR A 290 -33.03 -23.55 7.26
CA TYR A 290 -32.34 -22.26 7.49
C TYR A 290 -32.87 -21.26 8.54
N ASN A 291 -34.13 -21.33 8.96
CA ASN A 291 -34.74 -20.25 9.78
C ASN A 291 -34.99 -20.59 11.25
N SER A 292 -34.75 -21.83 11.69
CA SER A 292 -35.06 -22.26 13.06
C SER A 292 -33.84 -22.40 13.98
N ASP A 293 -32.61 -22.31 13.48
CA ASP A 293 -31.41 -22.52 14.32
C ASP A 293 -31.07 -21.26 15.15
N PRO A 294 -31.21 -21.30 16.50
CA PRO A 294 -30.95 -20.16 17.37
C PRO A 294 -29.48 -19.73 17.39
N LEU A 295 -28.55 -20.66 17.13
CA LEU A 295 -27.11 -20.42 17.19
C LEU A 295 -26.67 -19.57 16.01
N ILE A 296 -27.26 -19.82 14.84
CA ILE A 296 -27.08 -19.03 13.62
C ILE A 296 -27.61 -17.60 13.82
N ARG A 297 -28.77 -17.46 14.46
CA ARG A 297 -29.34 -16.14 14.79
C ARG A 297 -28.43 -15.36 15.72
N SER A 298 -27.87 -16.04 16.74
CA SER A 298 -26.89 -15.46 17.67
C SER A 298 -25.60 -15.03 16.97
N LEU A 299 -25.00 -15.88 16.13
CA LEU A 299 -23.80 -15.56 15.36
C LEU A 299 -24.02 -14.42 14.37
N ARG A 300 -25.16 -14.41 13.66
CA ARG A 300 -25.54 -13.29 12.80
C ARG A 300 -25.59 -11.99 13.60
N ASN A 301 -26.22 -11.99 14.77
CA ASN A 301 -26.32 -10.82 15.63
C ASN A 301 -24.95 -10.40 16.17
N LYS A 302 -24.08 -11.35 16.52
CA LYS A 302 -22.73 -11.06 17.01
C LYS A 302 -21.82 -10.47 15.92
N VAL A 303 -21.87 -11.02 14.72
CA VAL A 303 -21.15 -10.46 13.56
C VAL A 303 -21.69 -9.07 13.22
N LEU A 304 -23.02 -8.89 13.18
CA LEU A 304 -23.62 -7.57 12.99
C LEU A 304 -23.20 -6.59 14.07
N GLN A 305 -23.16 -7.02 15.33
CA GLN A 305 -22.79 -6.17 16.46
C GLN A 305 -21.31 -5.74 16.36
N VAL A 306 -20.39 -6.67 16.11
CA VAL A 306 -18.97 -6.35 15.87
C VAL A 306 -18.82 -5.40 14.68
N PHE A 307 -19.59 -5.63 13.61
CA PHE A 307 -19.58 -4.77 12.43
C PHE A 307 -20.09 -3.36 12.74
N LEU A 308 -21.12 -3.21 13.56
CA LEU A 308 -21.68 -1.93 13.98
C LEU A 308 -20.76 -1.20 14.98
N ASP A 309 -20.11 -1.94 15.87
CA ASP A 309 -19.25 -1.40 16.92
C ASP A 309 -17.88 -0.97 16.36
N GLU A 310 -17.31 -1.73 15.43
CA GLU A 310 -15.98 -1.42 14.87
C GLU A 310 -16.03 -0.47 13.66
N TRP A 311 -17.14 -0.44 12.91
CA TRP A 311 -17.28 0.34 11.67
C TRP A 311 -18.49 1.31 11.73
N PRO A 312 -18.41 2.41 12.50
CA PRO A 312 -19.54 3.32 12.75
C PRO A 312 -20.00 4.14 11.53
N ASN A 313 -19.29 4.07 10.40
CA ASN A 313 -19.57 4.86 9.19
C ASN A 313 -20.41 4.13 8.13
N ILE A 314 -21.14 3.08 8.52
CA ILE A 314 -22.10 2.45 7.63
C ILE A 314 -23.43 3.18 7.81
N ASP A 315 -23.98 3.70 6.70
CA ASP A 315 -25.28 4.37 6.71
C ASP A 315 -26.31 3.51 7.47
N PRO A 316 -27.03 4.08 8.46
CA PRO A 316 -28.01 3.34 9.23
C PRO A 316 -29.06 2.73 8.30
N LEU A 317 -29.60 1.57 8.70
CA LEU A 317 -30.71 0.93 8.00
C LEU A 317 -31.83 1.97 7.75
N PRO A 318 -32.35 2.10 6.51
CA PRO A 318 -33.53 2.92 6.29
C PRO A 318 -34.65 2.40 7.19
N ALA A 319 -35.43 3.30 7.82
CA ALA A 319 -36.44 2.97 8.82
C ALA A 319 -37.44 1.89 8.36
N SER A 320 -37.67 1.75 7.06
CA SER A 320 -38.50 0.71 6.44
C SER A 320 -37.96 -0.72 6.60
N ALA A 321 -36.69 -0.90 6.95
CA ALA A 321 -36.07 -2.21 7.18
C ALA A 321 -36.04 -2.63 8.66
N GLN A 322 -36.46 -1.76 9.58
CA GLN A 322 -36.53 -2.03 11.03
C GLN A 322 -37.89 -2.61 11.45
N GLY A 323 -38.53 -3.40 10.57
CA GLY A 323 -39.91 -3.86 10.72
C GLY A 323 -40.28 -4.24 12.16
N GLU A 324 -41.07 -3.38 12.79
CA GLU A 324 -41.94 -3.76 13.88
C GLU A 324 -43.08 -4.58 13.28
N SER A 325 -43.05 -5.88 13.57
CA SER A 325 -44.16 -6.81 13.40
C SER A 325 -44.24 -7.71 14.63
#